data_AF-A0A2H1IUQ6-F1
#
_entry.id   AF-A0A2H1IUQ6-F1
#
_cell.length_a   1.000
_cell.length_b   1.000
_cell.length_c   1.000
_cell.angle_alpha   90.00
_cell.angle_beta   90.00
_cell.angle_gamma   90.00
#
_symmetry.space_group_name_H-M   'P 1'
#
loop_
_entity.id
_entity.type
_entity.pdbx_description
1 polymer ?
#
loop_
_entity_poly.entity_id
_entity_poly.type
_entity_poly.pdbx_seq_one_letter_code
_entity_poly.pdbx_strand_id
1 'polypeptide(L)'
;MMRTIRGVFYRAIDPEFREFALGGSRSAGRYSRPDEPTLYLSSSVAGVNAAMIAHKGVRSPLLEILEVDVEASHIVDLRDPAALERVGIDLSDALAPWQTVASSGGIPASWMVADAD
;
A
#
# COMPACT_ATOMS: atom_id res chain seq x y z
N MET A 1 18.24 -2.63 7.82
CA MET A 1 18.31 -1.20 8.19
C MET A 1 17.09 -0.54 7.58
N MET A 2 16.37 0.32 8.31
CA MET A 2 15.32 1.13 7.69
C MET A 2 15.94 2.11 6.70
N ARG A 3 15.31 2.25 5.53
CA ARG A 3 15.89 3.01 4.41
C ARG A 3 15.11 4.30 4.18
N THR A 4 15.83 5.33 3.75
CA THR A 4 15.21 6.50 3.13
C THR A 4 15.03 6.23 1.65
N ILE A 5 13.81 6.45 1.14
CA ILE A 5 13.51 6.44 -0.29
C ILE A 5 13.19 7.87 -0.74
N ARG A 6 13.70 8.23 -1.92
CA ARG A 6 13.39 9.49 -2.59
C ARG A 6 13.12 9.24 -4.06
N GLY A 7 12.08 9.85 -4.61
CA GLY A 7 11.78 9.79 -6.03
C GLY A 7 10.31 9.94 -6.35
N VAL A 8 10.00 9.83 -7.65
CA VAL A 8 8.63 9.90 -8.16
C VAL A 8 7.99 8.53 -8.12
N PHE A 9 6.81 8.46 -7.53
CA PHE A 9 5.95 7.28 -7.49
C PHE A 9 4.60 7.60 -8.11
N TYR A 10 3.83 6.56 -8.39
CA TYR A 10 2.61 6.64 -9.17
C TYR A 10 1.43 6.05 -8.41
N ARG A 11 0.27 6.69 -8.52
CA ARG A 11 -1.00 6.21 -7.98
C ARG A 11 -2.13 6.47 -8.97
N ALA A 12 -3.04 5.50 -9.11
CA ALA A 12 -4.30 5.71 -9.80
C ALA A 12 -5.34 6.29 -8.83
N ILE A 13 -6.08 7.31 -9.27
CA ILE A 13 -7.18 7.92 -8.53
C ILE A 13 -8.38 8.17 -9.45
N ASP A 14 -9.59 8.22 -8.88
CA ASP A 14 -10.73 8.79 -9.60
C ASP A 14 -10.50 10.30 -9.75
N PRO A 15 -10.63 10.87 -10.96
CA PRO A 15 -10.52 12.31 -11.18
C PRO A 15 -11.38 13.16 -10.24
N GLU A 16 -12.54 12.66 -9.78
CA GLU A 16 -13.40 13.37 -8.83
C GLU A 16 -12.71 13.63 -7.47
N PHE A 17 -11.75 12.78 -7.09
CA PHE A 17 -11.02 12.87 -5.82
C PHE A 17 -9.60 13.44 -5.99
N ARG A 18 -9.27 14.03 -7.15
CA ARG A 18 -7.92 14.53 -7.45
C ARG A 18 -7.37 15.46 -6.35
N GLU A 19 -8.19 16.36 -5.83
CA GLU A 19 -7.76 17.30 -4.77
C GLU A 19 -7.41 16.60 -3.44
N PHE A 20 -7.91 15.38 -3.24
CA PHE A 20 -7.65 14.54 -2.07
C PHE A 20 -6.62 13.44 -2.33
N ALA A 21 -5.82 13.54 -3.40
CA ALA A 21 -4.90 12.48 -3.82
C ALA A 21 -3.91 12.01 -2.75
N LEU A 22 -3.52 12.92 -1.86
CA LEU A 22 -2.61 12.66 -0.74
C LEU A 22 -3.33 12.35 0.57
N GLY A 23 -4.67 12.34 0.58
CA GLY A 23 -5.50 12.11 1.78
C GLY A 23 -5.56 10.66 2.28
N GLY A 24 -4.85 9.74 1.61
CA GLY A 24 -4.86 8.32 1.98
C GLY A 24 -6.14 7.56 1.58
N SER A 25 -6.05 6.23 1.52
CA SER A 25 -7.23 5.36 1.41
C SER A 25 -8.04 5.41 2.71
N ARG A 26 -9.36 5.51 2.61
CA ARG A 26 -10.30 5.38 3.76
C ARG A 26 -11.00 4.01 3.81
N SER A 27 -10.62 3.12 2.90
CA SER A 27 -11.04 1.73 2.87
C SER A 27 -9.90 0.85 3.36
N ALA A 28 -10.25 -0.29 3.97
CA ALA A 28 -9.29 -1.33 4.32
C ALA A 28 -8.42 -1.72 3.12
N GLY A 29 -7.12 -1.81 3.35
CA GLY A 29 -6.16 -2.27 2.36
C GLY A 29 -5.27 -3.37 2.93
N ARG A 30 -4.29 -3.84 2.13
CA ARG A 30 -3.38 -4.91 2.55
C ARG A 30 -2.63 -4.55 3.84
N TYR A 31 -2.16 -3.31 3.94
CA TYR A 31 -1.32 -2.85 5.05
C TYR A 31 -1.98 -1.72 5.83
N SER A 32 -3.31 -1.60 5.81
CA SER A 32 -3.98 -0.47 6.45
C SER A 32 -5.42 -0.77 6.85
N ARG A 33 -5.78 -0.28 8.04
CA ARG A 33 -7.17 -0.24 8.53
C ARG A 33 -7.96 0.91 7.86
N PRO A 34 -9.30 0.90 7.88
CA PRO A 34 -10.11 1.99 7.30
C PRO A 34 -9.86 3.37 7.94
N ASP A 35 -9.51 3.39 9.22
CA ASP A 35 -9.22 4.59 10.03
C ASP A 35 -7.77 5.06 9.95
N GLU A 36 -6.93 4.39 9.15
CA GLU A 36 -5.51 4.70 8.96
C GLU A 36 -5.23 5.17 7.52
N PRO A 37 -5.25 6.50 7.28
CA PRO A 37 -5.01 7.06 5.96
C PRO A 37 -3.68 6.58 5.36
N THR A 38 -3.77 5.75 4.33
CA THR A 38 -2.58 5.10 3.73
C THR A 38 -2.45 5.39 2.24
N LEU A 39 -1.25 5.77 1.81
CA LEU A 39 -0.90 5.93 0.39
C LEU A 39 -0.37 4.62 -0.19
N TYR A 40 -1.10 4.09 -1.17
CA TYR A 40 -0.65 2.98 -2.00
C TYR A 40 -0.03 3.56 -3.27
N LEU A 41 1.28 3.39 -3.39
CA LEU A 41 2.10 3.94 -4.47
C LEU A 41 2.85 2.82 -5.19
N SER A 42 3.11 3.02 -6.48
CA SER A 42 3.94 2.15 -7.30
C SER A 42 5.17 2.91 -7.77
N SER A 43 6.31 2.24 -7.91
CA SER A 43 7.53 2.84 -8.48
C SER A 43 7.46 3.02 -10.01
N SER A 44 6.38 2.57 -10.65
CA SER A 44 6.15 2.75 -12.09
C SER A 44 4.67 2.74 -12.46
N VAL A 45 4.32 3.36 -13.59
CA VAL A 45 3.00 3.27 -14.22
C VAL A 45 2.60 1.80 -14.49
N ALA A 46 3.54 0.97 -14.94
CA ALA A 46 3.28 -0.45 -15.17
C ALA A 46 2.86 -1.18 -13.88
N GLY A 47 3.48 -0.85 -12.75
CA GLY A 47 3.08 -1.39 -11.45
C GLY A 47 1.70 -0.90 -10.98
N VAL A 48 1.31 0.33 -11.31
CA VAL A 48 -0.08 0.81 -11.08
C VAL A 48 -1.06 -0.07 -11.87
N ASN A 49 -0.80 -0.28 -13.16
CA ASN A 49 -1.66 -1.10 -14.02
C ASN A 49 -1.76 -2.54 -13.52
N ALA A 50 -0.65 -3.14 -13.08
CA ALA A 50 -0.66 -4.48 -12.49
C ALA A 50 -1.50 -4.54 -11.20
N ALA A 51 -1.36 -3.55 -10.31
CA ALA A 51 -2.17 -3.45 -9.10
C ALA A 51 -3.67 -3.28 -9.42
N MET A 52 -4.00 -2.51 -10.46
CA MET A 52 -5.37 -2.33 -10.91
C MET A 52 -5.99 -3.63 -11.43
N ILE A 53 -5.24 -4.43 -12.19
CA ILE A 53 -5.70 -5.75 -12.65
C ILE A 53 -5.92 -6.72 -11.49
N ALA A 54 -5.10 -6.66 -10.44
CA ALA A 54 -5.24 -7.53 -9.27
C ALA A 54 -6.47 -7.17 -8.40
N HIS A 55 -6.92 -5.91 -8.44
CA HIS A 55 -8.05 -5.42 -7.64
C HIS A 55 -9.30 -5.23 -8.52
N LYS A 56 -9.81 -6.33 -9.09
CA LYS A 56 -11.00 -6.39 -9.98
C LYS A 56 -12.34 -6.12 -9.25
N GLY A 57 -12.44 -5.01 -8.54
CA GLY A 57 -13.71 -4.50 -8.01
C GLY A 57 -14.43 -3.59 -9.00
N VAL A 58 -15.66 -3.19 -8.68
CA VAL A 58 -16.39 -2.12 -9.37
C VAL A 58 -15.67 -0.80 -9.09
N ARG A 59 -14.76 -0.41 -9.99
CA ARG A 59 -14.07 0.88 -9.94
C ARG A 59 -14.50 1.71 -11.14
N SER A 60 -14.42 3.03 -10.98
CA SER A 60 -14.65 4.00 -12.04
C SER A 60 -13.88 3.60 -13.31
N PRO A 61 -14.51 3.63 -14.49
CA PRO A 61 -13.90 3.19 -15.74
C PRO A 61 -12.76 4.12 -16.20
N LEU A 62 -12.57 5.27 -15.57
CA LEU A 62 -11.63 6.31 -15.97
C LEU A 62 -10.80 6.76 -14.77
N LEU A 63 -9.81 5.97 -14.39
CA LEU A 63 -8.82 6.40 -13.39
C LEU A 63 -7.72 7.21 -14.05
N GLU A 64 -7.27 8.25 -13.37
CA GLU A 64 -6.10 9.05 -13.73
C GLU A 64 -4.88 8.55 -12.95
N ILE A 65 -3.72 8.50 -13.59
CA ILE A 65 -2.44 8.20 -12.91
C ILE A 65 -1.75 9.52 -12.57
N LEU A 66 -1.49 9.72 -11.28
CA LEU A 66 -0.75 10.87 -10.78
C LEU A 66 0.68 10.49 -10.44
N GLU A 67 1.58 11.44 -10.64
CA GLU A 67 2.94 11.44 -10.11
C GLU A 67 2.95 12.05 -8.71
N VAL A 68 3.68 11.41 -7.80
CA VAL A 68 3.84 11.83 -6.42
C VAL A 68 5.32 11.84 -6.11
N ASP A 69 5.86 13.02 -5.80
CA ASP A 69 7.22 13.15 -5.28
C ASP A 69 7.22 12.71 -3.81
N VAL A 70 8.04 11.70 -3.49
CA VAL A 70 8.10 11.08 -2.17
C VAL A 70 9.48 11.23 -1.60
N GLU A 71 9.53 11.74 -0.37
CA GLU A 71 10.64 11.53 0.55
C GLU A 71 10.08 10.81 1.78
N ALA A 72 10.46 9.56 1.96
CA ALA A 72 10.04 8.78 3.12
C ALA A 72 11.26 8.16 3.80
N SER A 73 11.36 8.38 5.10
CA SER A 73 12.28 7.67 5.97
C SER A 73 11.58 6.44 6.55
N HIS A 74 12.31 5.56 7.24
CA HIS A 74 11.69 4.45 7.97
C HIS A 74 11.02 3.40 7.06
N ILE A 75 11.51 3.20 5.83
CA ILE A 75 10.99 2.18 4.94
C ILE A 75 11.64 0.83 5.22
N VAL A 76 10.82 -0.18 5.52
CA VAL A 76 11.23 -1.59 5.58
C VAL A 76 11.21 -2.18 4.16
N ASP A 77 12.36 -2.66 3.70
CA ASP A 77 12.42 -3.40 2.43
C ASP A 77 12.05 -4.86 2.66
N LEU A 78 10.81 -5.24 2.30
CA LEU A 78 10.33 -6.62 2.45
C LEU A 78 11.11 -7.66 1.61
N ARG A 79 12.03 -7.22 0.74
CA ARG A 79 12.90 -8.09 -0.06
C ARG A 79 14.24 -8.38 0.62
N ASP A 80 14.52 -7.72 1.75
CA ASP A 80 15.78 -7.83 2.48
C ASP A 80 15.53 -8.68 3.75
N PRO A 81 15.97 -9.96 3.78
CA PRO A 81 15.71 -10.83 4.93
C PRO A 81 16.32 -10.30 6.25
N ALA A 82 17.49 -9.65 6.18
CA ALA A 82 18.07 -8.99 7.33
C ALA A 82 17.30 -7.72 7.71
N ALA A 83 16.55 -7.14 6.77
CA ALA A 83 15.61 -6.09 7.09
C ALA A 83 14.47 -6.62 7.97
N LEU A 84 13.85 -7.71 7.53
CA LEU A 84 12.72 -8.39 8.15
C LEU A 84 13.04 -8.93 9.55
N GLU A 85 14.14 -9.67 9.69
CA GLU A 85 14.54 -10.29 10.97
C GLU A 85 14.68 -9.26 12.10
N ARG A 86 15.31 -8.12 11.81
CA ARG A 86 15.56 -7.07 12.80
C ARG A 86 14.30 -6.33 13.25
N VAL A 87 13.26 -6.27 12.42
CA VAL A 87 11.96 -5.65 12.76
C VAL A 87 10.91 -6.68 13.17
N GLY A 88 11.29 -7.97 13.23
CA GLY A 88 10.39 -9.04 13.63
C GLY A 88 9.24 -9.31 12.66
N ILE A 89 9.37 -8.92 11.38
CA ILE A 89 8.34 -9.19 10.37
C ILE A 89 8.54 -10.59 9.78
N ASP A 90 7.51 -11.43 9.86
CA ASP A 90 7.39 -12.63 9.04
C ASP A 90 6.87 -12.25 7.64
N LEU A 91 7.60 -12.63 6.59
CA LEU A 91 7.20 -12.36 5.21
C LEU A 91 5.86 -13.03 4.87
N SER A 92 5.55 -14.18 5.48
CA SER A 92 4.28 -14.88 5.25
C SER A 92 3.08 -14.08 5.74
N ASP A 93 3.21 -13.33 6.82
CA ASP A 93 2.17 -12.41 7.32
C ASP A 93 1.96 -11.24 6.36
N ALA A 94 3.04 -10.67 5.81
CA ALA A 94 2.97 -9.59 4.83
C ALA A 94 2.25 -10.01 3.54
N LEU A 95 2.43 -11.27 3.14
CA LEU A 95 1.87 -11.84 1.91
C LEU A 95 0.50 -12.49 2.11
N ALA A 96 0.08 -12.72 3.36
CA ALA A 96 -1.14 -13.43 3.71
C ALA A 96 -2.40 -12.85 3.04
N PRO A 97 -3.45 -13.67 2.82
CA PRO A 97 -4.72 -13.18 2.29
C PRO A 97 -5.34 -12.12 3.21
N TRP A 98 -5.53 -10.91 2.70
CA TRP A 98 -6.10 -9.80 3.47
C TRP A 98 -7.56 -9.51 3.12
N GLN A 99 -7.94 -9.63 1.83
CA GLN A 99 -9.25 -9.19 1.36
C GLN A 99 -10.40 -9.97 2.01
N THR A 100 -10.31 -11.30 2.00
CA THR A 100 -11.34 -12.19 2.58
C THR A 100 -11.41 -12.05 4.11
N VAL A 101 -10.25 -11.86 4.75
CA VAL A 101 -10.17 -11.67 6.21
C VAL A 101 -10.82 -10.35 6.59
N ALA A 102 -10.47 -9.25 5.92
CA ALA A 102 -11.05 -7.94 6.18
C ALA A 102 -12.56 -7.91 5.87
N SER A 103 -13.01 -8.53 4.76
CA SER A 103 -14.43 -8.53 4.39
C SER A 103 -15.31 -9.38 5.32
N SER A 104 -14.72 -10.32 6.05
CA SER A 104 -15.40 -11.12 7.08
C SER A 104 -15.33 -10.49 8.49
N GLY A 105 -14.78 -9.28 8.62
CA GLY A 105 -14.62 -8.59 9.91
C GLY A 105 -13.41 -9.07 10.73
N GLY A 106 -12.53 -9.89 10.15
CA GLY A 106 -11.29 -10.31 10.77
C GLY A 106 -10.18 -9.26 10.68
N ILE A 107 -9.04 -9.58 11.30
CA ILE A 107 -7.82 -8.75 11.30
C ILE A 107 -6.78 -9.42 10.39
N PRO A 108 -6.49 -8.88 9.20
CA PRO A 108 -5.39 -9.36 8.36
C PRO A 108 -4.05 -9.35 9.09
N ALA A 109 -3.27 -10.43 8.96
CA ALA A 109 -1.92 -10.52 9.53
C ALA A 109 -1.00 -9.41 9.00
N SER A 110 -1.18 -9.01 7.74
CA SER A 110 -0.45 -7.92 7.10
C SER A 110 -0.68 -6.54 7.74
N TRP A 111 -1.71 -6.36 8.58
CA TRP A 111 -1.85 -5.11 9.35
C TRP A 111 -0.84 -5.02 10.49
N MET A 112 -0.48 -6.14 11.12
CA MET A 112 0.58 -6.16 12.14
C MET A 112 1.95 -5.83 11.54
N VAL A 113 2.16 -6.16 10.27
CA VAL A 113 3.38 -5.79 9.53
C VAL A 113 3.48 -4.27 9.35
N ALA A 114 2.35 -3.57 9.22
CA ALA A 114 2.32 -2.11 9.10
C ALA A 114 2.62 -1.41 10.43
N ASP A 115 2.35 -2.07 11.56
CA ASP A 115 2.58 -1.55 12.90
C ASP A 115 4.02 -1.79 13.41
N ALA A 116 4.88 -2.43 12.61
CA ALA A 116 6.26 -2.74 13.01
C ALA A 116 7.14 -1.49 12.97
N ASP A 117 7.66 -1.09 14.15
CA ASP A 117 8.61 0.02 14.35
C ASP A 117 10.05 -0.30 13.91
#